data_AF-A0A8D9EKJ8-F1
#
_entry.id   AF-A0A8D9EKJ8-F1
#
_cell.length_a   1.000
_cell.length_b   1.000
_cell.length_c   1.000
_cell.angle_alpha   90.00
_cell.angle_beta   90.00
_cell.angle_gamma   90.00
#
_symmetry.space_group_name_H-M   'P 1'
#
loop_
_entity.id
_entity.type
_entity.pdbx_description
1 polymer ?
#
loop_
_entity_poly.entity_id
_entity_poly.type
_entity_poly.pdbx_seq_one_letter_code
_entity_poly.pdbx_strand_id
1 'polypeptide(L)'
;MSQQLPHNDLPSYLCKAPPPPPLISNFNMGLLPSIPLPIGQKTCLSNSSSKDNIPYLTKKDLYNIMYDDLSRKCDILNVVCTKSKLWMQPVYPHLQDGPTCGLAIICMWADSFMEHTLTLENLLKISQANYFTKQGEMFSVANMKALCEQVMGSDHVQIQHGTQGLKVDKSFIIDEIKTGAIVFVPYDSDHNHDPCLKKGLKAHWALIFGLLEDDNGEVYLLARQGKSNHIGIWKYSDLSASNANLKQIDPKRCDHDYTIPNGGIEEGLCNQYLILKQVK
;
A
#
# COMPACT_ATOMS: atom_id res chain seq x y z
N MET A 1 60.15 -12.64 -2.24
CA MET A 1 59.33 -11.45 -1.92
C MET A 1 57.92 -11.74 -2.39
N SER A 2 57.10 -12.33 -1.51
CA SER A 2 55.73 -12.72 -1.80
C SER A 2 54.81 -11.69 -1.17
N GLN A 3 54.15 -10.87 -1.99
CA GLN A 3 53.18 -9.88 -1.54
C GLN A 3 51.88 -10.60 -1.15
N GLN A 4 51.49 -10.50 0.13
CA GLN A 4 50.14 -10.81 0.58
C GLN A 4 49.27 -9.57 0.38
N LEU A 5 48.21 -9.71 -0.41
CA LEU A 5 47.11 -8.75 -0.51
C LEU A 5 46.28 -8.79 0.79
N PRO A 6 45.77 -7.65 1.30
CA PRO A 6 44.98 -7.63 2.52
C PRO A 6 43.59 -8.24 2.27
N HIS A 7 43.14 -9.04 3.23
CA HIS A 7 41.76 -9.53 3.33
C HIS A 7 40.80 -8.33 3.36
N ASN A 8 39.92 -8.25 2.36
CA ASN A 8 38.75 -7.37 2.41
C ASN A 8 37.73 -7.97 3.39
N ASP A 9 37.66 -7.43 4.59
CA ASP A 9 36.54 -7.65 5.50
C ASP A 9 35.28 -6.99 4.92
N LEU A 10 34.28 -7.80 4.56
CA LEU A 10 32.95 -7.32 4.21
C LEU A 10 32.28 -6.72 5.45
N PRO A 11 31.60 -5.57 5.36
CA PRO A 11 30.92 -4.97 6.50
C PRO A 11 29.72 -5.83 6.96
N SER A 12 29.67 -6.11 8.26
CA SER A 12 28.73 -7.00 8.97
C SER A 12 27.30 -6.45 9.13
N TYR A 13 26.77 -5.72 8.13
CA TYR A 13 25.45 -5.08 8.21
C TYR A 13 24.36 -5.73 7.35
N LEU A 14 24.60 -6.93 6.83
CA LEU A 14 23.55 -7.71 6.19
C LEU A 14 22.70 -8.37 7.29
N CYS A 15 21.43 -7.94 7.40
CA CYS A 15 20.47 -8.59 8.29
C CYS A 15 20.45 -10.09 7.94
N LYS A 16 20.70 -10.94 8.95
CA LYS A 16 20.98 -12.35 8.74
C LYS A 16 19.84 -12.96 7.92
N ALA A 17 20.18 -13.58 6.79
CA ALA A 17 19.20 -14.33 6.02
C ALA A 17 18.57 -15.39 6.94
N PRO A 18 17.23 -15.55 6.94
CA PRO A 18 16.60 -16.61 7.71
C PRO A 18 17.11 -17.98 7.24
N PRO A 19 17.19 -18.98 8.13
CA PRO A 19 17.56 -20.32 7.73
C PRO A 19 16.61 -20.82 6.63
N PRO A 20 17.12 -21.58 5.63
CA PRO A 20 16.27 -22.11 4.58
C PRO A 20 15.14 -22.95 5.18
N PRO A 21 13.91 -22.86 4.66
CA PRO A 21 12.82 -23.69 5.12
C PRO A 21 13.17 -25.18 4.94
N PRO A 22 12.69 -26.06 5.82
CA PRO A 22 12.89 -27.50 5.67
C PRO A 22 12.35 -27.96 4.31
N LEU A 23 13.10 -28.83 3.62
CA LEU A 23 12.68 -29.49 2.39
C LEU A 23 11.36 -30.23 2.65
N ILE A 24 10.25 -29.71 2.12
CA ILE A 24 8.95 -30.35 2.20
C ILE A 24 8.95 -31.50 1.19
N SER A 25 9.11 -32.73 1.69
CA SER A 25 8.81 -33.93 0.92
C SER A 25 7.30 -34.05 0.72
N ASN A 26 6.86 -34.00 -0.54
CA ASN A 26 5.53 -34.36 -1.05
C ASN A 26 4.34 -34.14 -0.09
N PHE A 27 3.85 -32.90 -0.01
CA PHE A 27 2.51 -32.63 0.51
C PHE A 27 1.49 -32.70 -0.63
N ASN A 28 0.49 -33.57 -0.45
CA ASN A 28 -0.59 -33.83 -1.39
C ASN A 28 -1.57 -32.63 -1.38
N MET A 29 -1.63 -31.88 -2.47
CA MET A 29 -2.37 -30.61 -2.62
C MET A 29 -3.87 -30.86 -2.88
N GLY A 30 -4.54 -31.61 -1.99
CA GLY A 30 -5.93 -32.04 -2.21
C GLY A 30 -6.90 -31.85 -1.03
N LEU A 31 -6.43 -31.43 0.15
CA LEU A 31 -7.27 -31.36 1.35
C LEU A 31 -6.82 -30.22 2.27
N LEU A 32 -7.12 -28.97 1.88
CA LEU A 32 -7.20 -27.88 2.87
C LEU A 32 -8.69 -27.55 3.05
N PRO A 33 -9.24 -27.66 4.28
CA PRO A 33 -10.60 -27.23 4.53
C PRO A 33 -10.70 -25.72 4.36
N SER A 34 -11.64 -25.28 3.53
CA SER A 34 -12.07 -23.88 3.45
C SER A 34 -12.55 -23.43 4.84
N ILE A 35 -11.83 -22.49 5.47
CA ILE A 35 -12.24 -21.89 6.73
C ILE A 35 -13.46 -21.01 6.44
N PRO A 36 -14.64 -21.27 7.02
CA PRO A 36 -15.80 -20.41 6.84
C PRO A 36 -15.55 -19.05 7.50
N LEU A 37 -15.90 -17.97 6.80
CA LEU A 37 -15.96 -16.63 7.38
C LEU A 37 -16.96 -16.63 8.55
N PRO A 38 -16.61 -16.08 9.73
CA PRO A 38 -17.56 -15.94 10.83
C PRO A 38 -18.63 -14.92 10.45
N ILE A 39 -19.88 -15.37 10.37
CA ILE A 39 -21.06 -14.50 10.29
C ILE A 39 -21.18 -13.78 11.63
N GLY A 40 -20.99 -12.47 11.63
CA GLY A 40 -20.92 -11.65 12.85
C GLY A 40 -22.21 -11.65 13.66
N GLN A 41 -22.08 -11.81 14.98
CA GLN A 41 -23.05 -11.30 15.95
C GLN A 41 -22.58 -9.95 16.47
N LYS A 42 -23.50 -9.00 16.53
CA LYS A 42 -23.31 -7.67 17.14
C LYS A 42 -23.08 -7.83 18.64
N THR A 43 -21.89 -7.51 19.12
CA THR A 43 -21.67 -7.04 20.49
C THR A 43 -20.59 -5.95 20.49
N CYS A 44 -20.76 -5.02 21.42
CA CYS A 44 -20.26 -3.66 21.36
C CYS A 44 -18.78 -3.47 21.75
N LEU A 45 -18.23 -2.37 21.23
CA LEU A 45 -17.15 -1.52 21.74
C LEU A 45 -15.73 -2.13 21.81
N SER A 46 -14.95 -1.83 20.77
CA SER A 46 -13.57 -1.36 20.95
C SER A 46 -13.27 -0.26 19.92
N ASN A 47 -12.78 0.88 20.40
CA ASN A 47 -12.57 2.11 19.65
C ASN A 47 -11.32 2.02 18.76
N SER A 48 -11.47 2.34 17.47
CA SER A 48 -10.42 3.00 16.65
C SER A 48 -10.83 3.23 15.18
N SER A 49 -12.10 3.03 14.80
CA SER A 49 -12.52 3.35 13.45
C SER A 49 -12.82 4.84 13.33
N SER A 50 -12.24 5.49 12.31
CA SER A 50 -12.60 6.83 11.84
C SER A 50 -14.07 6.94 11.37
N LYS A 51 -14.87 5.85 11.44
CA LYS A 51 -16.31 5.86 11.11
C LYS A 51 -17.16 6.60 12.15
N ASP A 52 -16.64 6.89 13.35
CA ASP A 52 -17.42 7.56 14.39
C ASP A 52 -17.69 9.05 14.11
N ASN A 53 -17.03 9.66 13.11
CA ASN A 53 -17.17 11.10 12.80
C ASN A 53 -17.52 11.43 11.33
N ILE A 54 -17.62 10.44 10.44
CA ILE A 54 -18.10 10.66 9.06
C ILE A 54 -19.38 9.83 8.92
N PRO A 55 -20.56 10.45 8.72
CA PRO A 55 -21.80 9.71 8.51
C PRO A 55 -21.63 8.69 7.39
N TYR A 56 -22.45 7.63 7.37
CA TYR A 56 -22.59 6.80 6.18
C TYR A 56 -23.17 7.67 5.05
N LEU A 57 -22.28 8.23 4.25
CA LEU A 57 -22.55 9.18 3.20
C LEU A 57 -22.75 8.46 1.86
N THR A 58 -23.54 9.06 0.97
CA THR A 58 -23.58 8.56 -0.40
C THR A 58 -22.21 8.74 -1.07
N LYS A 59 -21.90 7.95 -2.10
CA LYS A 59 -20.65 8.11 -2.89
C LYS A 59 -20.47 9.56 -3.38
N LYS A 60 -21.57 10.25 -3.70
CA LYS A 60 -21.60 11.64 -4.13
C LYS A 60 -21.25 12.62 -3.00
N ASP A 61 -21.76 12.39 -1.79
CA ASP A 61 -21.45 13.26 -0.65
C ASP A 61 -19.99 13.12 -0.23
N LEU A 62 -19.47 11.88 -0.18
CA LEU A 62 -18.05 11.64 0.09
C LEU A 62 -17.15 12.30 -0.96
N TYR A 63 -17.53 12.22 -2.24
CA TYR A 63 -16.82 12.91 -3.31
C TYR A 63 -16.75 14.42 -3.08
N ASN A 64 -17.88 15.05 -2.72
CA ASN A 64 -17.93 16.50 -2.49
C ASN A 64 -17.04 16.94 -1.31
N ILE A 65 -17.09 16.21 -0.19
CA ILE A 65 -16.22 16.48 0.97
C ILE A 65 -14.74 16.38 0.59
N MET A 66 -14.38 15.30 -0.10
CA MET A 66 -13.00 15.11 -0.56
C MET A 66 -12.57 16.17 -1.57
N TYR A 67 -13.47 16.61 -2.45
CA TYR A 67 -13.21 17.69 -3.39
C TYR A 67 -12.90 19.01 -2.67
N ASP A 68 -13.67 19.35 -1.64
CA ASP A 68 -13.44 20.58 -0.86
C ASP A 68 -12.10 20.52 -0.11
N ASP A 69 -11.77 19.38 0.51
CA ASP A 69 -10.48 19.17 1.17
C ASP A 69 -9.32 19.25 0.17
N LEU A 70 -9.49 18.65 -1.00
CA LEU A 70 -8.53 18.70 -2.10
C LEU A 70 -8.32 20.13 -2.58
N SER A 71 -9.40 20.88 -2.83
CA SER A 71 -9.33 22.27 -3.30
C SER A 71 -8.54 23.15 -2.33
N ARG A 72 -8.83 23.06 -1.01
CA ARG A 72 -8.09 23.83 0.00
C ARG A 72 -6.61 23.48 0.02
N LYS A 73 -6.27 22.19 -0.13
CA LYS A 73 -4.87 21.75 -0.15
C LYS A 73 -4.15 22.17 -1.44
N CYS A 74 -4.84 22.12 -2.58
CA CYS A 74 -4.35 22.66 -3.85
C CYS A 74 -4.01 24.15 -3.74
N ASP A 75 -4.87 24.96 -3.11
CA ASP A 75 -4.59 26.38 -2.87
C ASP A 75 -3.31 26.60 -2.04
N ILE A 76 -3.13 25.82 -0.96
CA ILE A 76 -1.92 25.88 -0.11
C ILE A 76 -0.66 25.52 -0.91
N LEU A 77 -0.77 24.55 -1.83
CA LEU A 77 0.35 24.06 -2.63
C LEU A 77 0.56 24.85 -3.93
N ASN A 78 -0.28 25.87 -4.20
CA ASN A 78 -0.32 26.59 -5.49
C ASN A 78 -0.48 25.64 -6.70
N VAL A 79 -1.30 24.60 -6.54
CA VAL A 79 -1.65 23.67 -7.61
C VAL A 79 -3.06 24.01 -8.11
N VAL A 80 -3.22 24.25 -9.41
CA VAL A 80 -4.54 24.60 -9.98
C VAL A 80 -5.43 23.36 -10.00
N CYS A 81 -6.55 23.40 -9.28
CA CYS A 81 -7.51 22.30 -9.20
C CYS A 81 -8.79 22.64 -9.97
N THR A 82 -8.97 22.04 -11.16
CA THR A 82 -10.22 22.16 -11.93
C THR A 82 -10.92 20.82 -12.03
N LYS A 83 -12.26 20.82 -11.92
CA LYS A 83 -13.06 19.57 -12.04
C LYS A 83 -12.85 18.85 -13.37
N SER A 84 -12.56 19.58 -14.44
CA SER A 84 -12.31 19.00 -15.77
C SER A 84 -10.97 18.27 -15.89
N LYS A 85 -10.04 18.50 -14.96
CA LYS A 85 -8.71 17.86 -14.92
C LYS A 85 -8.50 17.01 -13.68
N LEU A 86 -9.57 16.69 -12.97
CA LEU A 86 -9.57 15.90 -11.75
C LEU A 86 -10.27 14.56 -12.01
N TRP A 87 -9.56 13.46 -11.76
CA TRP A 87 -10.11 12.11 -11.76
C TRP A 87 -9.90 11.50 -10.38
N MET A 88 -10.97 11.04 -9.72
CA MET A 88 -10.90 10.60 -8.34
C MET A 88 -11.97 9.56 -8.02
N GLN A 89 -11.57 8.48 -7.36
CA GLN A 89 -12.46 7.58 -6.64
C GLN A 89 -12.56 8.03 -5.18
N PRO A 90 -13.77 8.31 -4.65
CA PRO A 90 -13.93 8.69 -3.26
C PRO A 90 -13.62 7.51 -2.34
N VAL A 91 -12.77 7.73 -1.34
CA VAL A 91 -12.26 6.71 -0.40
C VAL A 91 -12.22 7.26 1.02
N TYR A 92 -12.58 6.42 2.00
CA TYR A 92 -12.52 6.78 3.41
C TYR A 92 -11.07 6.73 3.93
N PRO A 93 -10.68 7.61 4.86
CA PRO A 93 -9.43 7.46 5.58
C PRO A 93 -9.54 6.34 6.63
N HIS A 94 -8.47 5.57 6.79
CA HIS A 94 -8.33 4.58 7.86
C HIS A 94 -6.95 4.69 8.49
N LEU A 95 -6.88 4.93 9.81
CA LEU A 95 -5.60 4.97 10.52
C LEU A 95 -5.09 3.55 10.75
N GLN A 96 -3.79 3.35 10.61
CA GLN A 96 -3.13 2.10 10.95
C GLN A 96 -2.95 1.97 12.47
N ASP A 97 -2.84 0.72 12.92
CA ASP A 97 -2.34 0.38 14.24
C ASP A 97 -1.04 -0.44 14.11
N GLY A 98 0.02 -0.07 14.84
CA GLY A 98 1.34 -0.67 14.66
C GLY A 98 1.86 -0.59 13.21
N PRO A 99 2.51 -1.64 12.67
CA PRO A 99 3.09 -1.64 11.32
C PRO A 99 2.08 -1.95 10.19
N THR A 100 0.77 -1.85 10.43
CA THR A 100 -0.32 -2.28 9.52
C THR A 100 -0.63 -1.33 8.35
N CYS A 101 0.31 -0.48 7.92
CA CYS A 101 0.07 0.51 6.87
C CYS A 101 -0.50 -0.06 5.57
N GLY A 102 -0.06 -1.25 5.17
CA GLY A 102 -0.58 -1.97 4.01
C GLY A 102 -2.01 -2.48 4.21
N LEU A 103 -2.35 -2.94 5.41
CA LEU A 103 -3.71 -3.41 5.74
C LEU A 103 -4.68 -2.21 5.81
N ALA A 104 -4.21 -1.07 6.31
CA ALA A 104 -5.02 0.15 6.39
C ALA A 104 -5.50 0.61 5.01
N ILE A 105 -4.65 0.56 3.97
CA ILE A 105 -5.06 0.97 2.62
C ILE A 105 -6.05 -0.02 1.97
N ILE A 106 -6.02 -1.30 2.36
CA ILE A 106 -7.06 -2.27 1.99
C ILE A 106 -8.40 -1.85 2.59
N CYS A 107 -8.44 -1.52 3.90
CA CYS A 107 -9.65 -1.02 4.55
C CYS A 107 -10.18 0.26 3.89
N MET A 108 -9.31 1.24 3.62
CA MET A 108 -9.70 2.51 2.96
C MET A 108 -10.45 2.29 1.65
N TRP A 109 -9.99 1.34 0.84
CA TRP A 109 -10.60 1.06 -0.44
C TRP A 109 -11.83 0.16 -0.31
N ALA A 110 -11.74 -0.94 0.43
CA ALA A 110 -12.87 -1.86 0.65
C ALA A 110 -14.10 -1.14 1.19
N ASP A 111 -13.92 -0.28 2.21
CA ASP A 111 -15.01 0.50 2.81
C ASP A 111 -15.70 1.47 1.82
N SER A 112 -15.08 1.76 0.67
CA SER A 112 -15.65 2.66 -0.34
C SER A 112 -16.66 2.00 -1.27
N PHE A 113 -16.72 0.66 -1.31
CA PHE A 113 -17.61 -0.06 -2.23
C PHE A 113 -18.19 -1.38 -1.69
N MET A 114 -17.61 -1.98 -0.65
CA MET A 114 -18.11 -3.23 -0.06
C MET A 114 -19.20 -2.96 0.98
N GLU A 115 -20.19 -3.84 1.04
CA GLU A 115 -21.26 -3.75 2.05
C GLU A 115 -20.78 -4.14 3.46
N HIS A 116 -19.85 -5.09 3.53
CA HIS A 116 -19.24 -5.51 4.79
C HIS A 116 -17.94 -4.75 5.04
N THR A 117 -17.70 -4.41 6.30
CA THR A 117 -16.48 -3.72 6.72
C THR A 117 -15.35 -4.71 6.95
N LEU A 118 -14.22 -4.49 6.29
CA LEU A 118 -12.96 -5.16 6.64
C LEU A 118 -12.29 -4.39 7.78
N THR A 119 -11.88 -5.10 8.84
CA THR A 119 -11.17 -4.51 9.98
C THR A 119 -9.68 -4.84 9.92
N LEU A 120 -8.84 -3.97 10.47
CA LEU A 120 -7.40 -4.22 10.60
C LEU A 120 -7.11 -5.53 11.34
N GLU A 121 -7.88 -5.82 12.40
CA GLU A 121 -7.73 -7.05 13.19
C GLU A 121 -7.96 -8.30 12.32
N ASN A 122 -9.03 -8.31 11.52
CA ASN A 122 -9.34 -9.44 10.65
C ASN A 122 -8.28 -9.60 9.55
N LEU A 123 -7.88 -8.49 8.91
CA LEU A 123 -6.83 -8.51 7.90
C LEU A 123 -5.49 -8.98 8.47
N LEU A 124 -5.15 -8.59 9.70
CA LEU A 124 -3.92 -9.01 10.37
C LEU A 124 -3.93 -10.52 10.62
N LYS A 125 -5.04 -11.07 11.17
CA LYS A 125 -5.18 -12.51 11.39
C LYS A 125 -5.05 -13.31 10.10
N ILE A 126 -5.71 -12.87 9.02
CA ILE A 126 -5.63 -13.53 7.71
C ILE A 126 -4.20 -13.45 7.16
N SER A 127 -3.55 -12.29 7.26
CA SER A 127 -2.17 -12.09 6.78
C SER A 127 -1.17 -12.96 7.54
N GLN A 128 -1.33 -13.10 8.86
CA GLN A 128 -0.50 -13.97 9.71
C GLN A 128 -0.71 -15.44 9.38
N ALA A 129 -1.96 -15.87 9.14
CA ALA A 129 -2.28 -17.25 8.75
C ALA A 129 -1.66 -17.64 7.40
N ASN A 130 -1.49 -16.68 6.49
CA ASN A 130 -0.79 -16.85 5.21
C ASN A 130 0.72 -16.63 5.30
N TYR A 131 1.27 -16.37 6.50
CA TYR A 131 2.68 -16.05 6.73
C TYR A 131 3.18 -14.81 5.98
N PHE A 132 2.29 -13.91 5.56
CA PHE A 132 2.66 -12.66 4.88
C PHE A 132 3.27 -11.64 5.83
N THR A 133 2.95 -11.76 7.12
CA THR A 133 3.33 -10.82 8.16
C THR A 133 3.39 -11.53 9.52
N LYS A 134 4.18 -10.99 10.43
CA LYS A 134 4.16 -11.36 11.85
C LYS A 134 3.42 -10.34 12.70
N GLN A 135 3.55 -9.05 12.40
CA GLN A 135 3.04 -7.95 13.23
C GLN A 135 2.14 -6.98 12.48
N GLY A 136 1.98 -7.14 11.16
CA GLY A 136 1.19 -6.28 10.28
C GLY A 136 2.00 -5.63 9.16
N GLU A 137 3.33 -5.73 9.20
CA GLU A 137 4.20 -5.32 8.10
C GLU A 137 3.89 -6.09 6.81
N MET A 138 3.90 -5.39 5.67
CA MET A 138 3.68 -6.01 4.36
C MET A 138 4.80 -5.58 3.42
N PHE A 139 5.85 -6.39 3.31
CA PHE A 139 7.04 -6.08 2.51
C PHE A 139 7.07 -6.78 1.15
N SER A 140 5.93 -7.27 0.65
CA SER A 140 5.82 -7.92 -0.66
C SER A 140 4.55 -7.47 -1.38
N VAL A 141 4.71 -6.93 -2.59
CA VAL A 141 3.58 -6.55 -3.45
C VAL A 141 2.80 -7.79 -3.92
N ALA A 142 3.48 -8.92 -4.13
CA ALA A 142 2.82 -10.18 -4.44
C ALA A 142 1.95 -10.70 -3.28
N ASN A 143 2.43 -10.60 -2.03
CA ASN A 143 1.64 -10.97 -0.85
C ASN A 143 0.46 -10.01 -0.65
N MET A 144 0.68 -8.70 -0.89
CA MET A 144 -0.40 -7.71 -0.89
C MET A 144 -1.50 -8.07 -1.90
N LYS A 145 -1.12 -8.47 -3.11
CA LYS A 145 -2.08 -8.92 -4.14
C LYS A 145 -2.86 -10.14 -3.67
N ALA A 146 -2.16 -11.18 -3.21
CA ALA A 146 -2.80 -12.42 -2.74
C ALA A 146 -3.79 -12.14 -1.59
N LEU A 147 -3.42 -11.26 -0.66
CA LEU A 147 -4.31 -10.84 0.42
C LEU A 147 -5.55 -10.11 -0.13
N CYS A 148 -5.38 -9.16 -1.05
CA CYS A 148 -6.52 -8.45 -1.66
C CYS A 148 -7.46 -9.42 -2.39
N GLU A 149 -6.92 -10.36 -3.18
CA GLU A 149 -7.72 -11.39 -3.86
C GLU A 149 -8.51 -12.25 -2.89
N GLN A 150 -7.88 -12.64 -1.77
CA GLN A 150 -8.52 -13.46 -0.74
C GLN A 150 -9.67 -12.73 -0.02
N VAL A 151 -9.51 -11.44 0.28
CA VAL A 151 -10.47 -10.70 1.13
C VAL A 151 -11.53 -9.92 0.35
N MET A 152 -11.28 -9.59 -0.93
CA MET A 152 -12.23 -8.86 -1.78
C MET A 152 -12.92 -9.79 -2.80
N GLY A 153 -12.30 -10.91 -3.15
CA GLY A 153 -12.79 -11.84 -4.17
C GLY A 153 -12.57 -11.33 -5.60
N SER A 154 -12.18 -12.24 -6.50
CA SER A 154 -11.89 -11.94 -7.91
C SER A 154 -13.09 -11.41 -8.69
N ASP A 155 -14.31 -11.73 -8.24
CA ASP A 155 -15.55 -11.31 -8.91
C ASP A 155 -15.88 -9.83 -8.66
N HIS A 156 -15.26 -9.22 -7.66
CA HIS A 156 -15.52 -7.83 -7.27
C HIS A 156 -14.39 -6.90 -7.70
N VAL A 157 -13.17 -7.43 -7.80
CA VAL A 157 -11.97 -6.64 -8.04
C VAL A 157 -11.02 -7.35 -9.01
N GLN A 158 -10.62 -6.62 -10.06
CA GLN A 158 -9.48 -6.96 -10.90
C GLN A 158 -8.21 -6.34 -10.34
N ILE A 159 -7.16 -7.15 -10.18
CA ILE A 159 -5.85 -6.71 -9.65
C ILE A 159 -4.76 -7.02 -10.66
N GLN A 160 -4.01 -5.99 -11.05
CA GLN A 160 -2.81 -6.12 -11.88
C GLN A 160 -1.58 -5.78 -11.05
N HIS A 161 -0.54 -6.60 -11.19
CA HIS A 161 0.75 -6.38 -10.51
C HIS A 161 1.76 -5.88 -11.54
N GLY A 162 2.19 -4.62 -11.39
CA GLY A 162 3.27 -4.04 -12.19
C GLY A 162 4.62 -4.18 -11.48
N THR A 163 5.66 -4.48 -12.25
CA THR A 163 7.02 -4.77 -11.75
C THR A 163 8.12 -3.95 -12.43
N GLN A 164 7.77 -3.09 -13.39
CA GLN A 164 8.72 -2.29 -14.17
C GLN A 164 8.90 -0.86 -13.62
N GLY A 165 8.13 -0.50 -12.60
CA GLY A 165 8.17 0.79 -11.93
C GLY A 165 7.27 1.84 -12.56
N LEU A 166 6.82 2.77 -11.72
CA LEU A 166 5.86 3.82 -12.09
C LEU A 166 6.33 4.66 -13.29
N LYS A 167 7.64 4.92 -13.41
CA LYS A 167 8.19 5.71 -14.51
C LYS A 167 7.95 5.04 -15.87
N VAL A 168 8.16 3.73 -15.95
CA VAL A 168 8.00 2.95 -17.19
C VAL A 168 6.52 2.86 -17.54
N ASP A 169 5.69 2.57 -16.54
CA ASP A 169 4.26 2.30 -16.74
C ASP A 169 3.40 3.58 -16.65
N LYS A 170 4.01 4.78 -16.72
CA LYS A 170 3.36 6.07 -16.40
C LYS A 170 2.05 6.30 -17.17
N SER A 171 2.08 6.19 -18.49
CA SER A 171 0.88 6.43 -19.32
C SER A 171 -0.23 5.44 -19.00
N PHE A 172 0.12 4.16 -18.89
CA PHE A 172 -0.80 3.09 -18.56
C PHE A 172 -1.47 3.29 -17.19
N ILE A 173 -0.68 3.62 -16.16
CA ILE A 173 -1.20 3.91 -14.81
C ILE A 173 -2.16 5.11 -14.83
N ILE A 174 -1.81 6.18 -15.55
CA ILE A 174 -2.67 7.37 -15.68
C ILE A 174 -4.00 7.01 -16.34
N ASP A 175 -3.97 6.24 -17.43
CA ASP A 175 -5.17 5.83 -18.16
C ASP A 175 -6.08 4.93 -17.29
N GLU A 176 -5.49 4.02 -16.50
CA GLU A 176 -6.24 3.19 -15.57
C GLU A 176 -6.89 4.02 -14.45
N ILE A 177 -6.18 4.98 -13.85
CA ILE A 177 -6.76 5.88 -12.83
C ILE A 177 -7.91 6.71 -13.44
N LYS A 178 -7.73 7.25 -14.65
CA LYS A 178 -8.77 8.04 -15.35
C LYS A 178 -10.03 7.23 -15.63
N THR A 179 -9.91 5.90 -15.77
CA THR A 179 -11.04 4.98 -15.95
C THR A 179 -11.57 4.40 -14.63
N GLY A 180 -11.10 4.93 -13.50
CA GLY A 180 -11.63 4.64 -12.16
C GLY A 180 -10.89 3.53 -11.40
N ALA A 181 -9.72 3.10 -11.86
CA ALA A 181 -8.85 2.28 -11.04
C ALA A 181 -8.23 3.10 -9.90
N ILE A 182 -7.75 2.40 -8.88
CA ILE A 182 -6.87 2.93 -7.84
C ILE A 182 -5.53 2.20 -7.89
N VAL A 183 -4.50 2.74 -7.25
CA VAL A 183 -3.16 2.12 -7.24
C VAL A 183 -2.61 2.02 -5.83
N PHE A 184 -2.18 0.83 -5.42
CA PHE A 184 -1.40 0.65 -4.21
C PHE A 184 0.08 0.75 -4.55
N VAL A 185 0.78 1.69 -3.92
CA VAL A 185 2.19 1.97 -4.19
C VAL A 185 2.98 1.93 -2.89
N PRO A 186 3.95 1.01 -2.74
CA PRO A 186 4.93 1.13 -1.69
C PRO A 186 5.88 2.29 -2.03
N TYR A 187 6.23 3.11 -1.05
CA TYR A 187 7.08 4.28 -1.22
C TYR A 187 7.88 4.58 0.05
N ASP A 188 8.90 5.41 -0.06
CA ASP A 188 9.74 5.82 1.07
C ASP A 188 9.18 7.09 1.71
N SER A 189 8.65 6.95 2.93
CA SER A 189 7.85 7.99 3.59
C SER A 189 8.70 8.90 4.48
N ASP A 190 8.60 10.22 4.29
CA ASP A 190 9.22 11.18 5.20
C ASP A 190 8.38 11.43 6.47
N HIS A 191 8.89 12.27 7.37
CA HIS A 191 8.24 12.69 8.61
C HIS A 191 6.86 13.34 8.38
N ASN A 192 6.69 14.07 7.28
CA ASN A 192 5.42 14.68 6.85
C ASN A 192 4.55 13.73 6.00
N HIS A 193 4.98 12.47 5.86
CA HIS A 193 4.35 11.41 5.08
C HIS A 193 4.47 11.54 3.55
N ASP A 194 5.13 12.60 3.05
CA ASP A 194 5.38 12.75 1.62
C ASP A 194 6.45 11.75 1.13
N PRO A 195 6.50 11.48 -0.19
CA PRO A 195 7.57 10.69 -0.79
C PRO A 195 8.93 11.35 -0.59
N CYS A 196 9.94 10.55 -0.24
CA CYS A 196 11.32 11.00 -0.12
C CYS A 196 12.30 10.00 -0.73
N LEU A 197 13.59 10.36 -0.69
CA LEU A 197 14.67 9.59 -1.30
C LEU A 197 15.70 9.05 -0.27
N LYS A 198 15.23 8.40 0.80
CA LYS A 198 16.03 7.88 1.93
C LYS A 198 16.24 6.35 1.88
N LYS A 199 16.26 5.76 0.68
CA LYS A 199 16.54 4.33 0.39
C LYS A 199 15.52 3.32 0.95
N GLY A 200 14.32 3.75 1.31
CA GLY A 200 13.28 2.87 1.87
C GLY A 200 13.41 2.60 3.37
N LEU A 201 14.24 3.36 4.09
CA LEU A 201 14.33 3.25 5.56
C LEU A 201 12.96 3.41 6.23
N LYS A 202 12.05 4.18 5.62
CA LYS A 202 10.67 4.28 6.08
C LYS A 202 9.70 3.83 4.99
N ALA A 203 9.96 2.67 4.40
CA ALA A 203 9.05 2.01 3.47
C ALA A 203 7.63 1.98 4.06
N HIS A 204 6.67 2.38 3.23
CA HIS A 204 5.28 2.61 3.60
C HIS A 204 4.37 2.34 2.42
N TRP A 205 3.08 2.13 2.67
CA TRP A 205 2.09 1.94 1.61
C TRP A 205 1.22 3.19 1.43
N ALA A 206 1.05 3.59 0.17
CA ALA A 206 0.11 4.62 -0.25
C ALA A 206 -1.00 4.04 -1.12
N LEU A 207 -2.20 4.56 -0.91
CA LEU A 207 -3.38 4.40 -1.74
C LEU A 207 -3.49 5.61 -2.67
N ILE A 208 -3.24 5.42 -3.96
CA ILE A 208 -3.47 6.44 -4.98
C ILE A 208 -4.89 6.28 -5.50
N PHE A 209 -5.76 7.22 -5.15
CA PHE A 209 -7.19 7.13 -5.45
C PHE A 209 -7.65 8.10 -6.54
N GLY A 210 -6.71 8.85 -7.12
CA GLY A 210 -7.00 9.81 -8.16
C GLY A 210 -5.76 10.54 -8.65
N LEU A 211 -5.97 11.41 -9.63
CA LEU A 211 -4.95 12.32 -10.15
C LEU A 211 -5.56 13.66 -10.56
N LEU A 212 -4.68 14.66 -10.62
CA LEU A 212 -4.93 15.99 -11.13
C LEU A 212 -3.87 16.32 -12.19
N GLU A 213 -4.29 16.87 -13.31
CA GLU A 213 -3.38 17.39 -14.35
C GLU A 213 -3.42 18.91 -14.35
N ASP A 214 -2.26 19.58 -14.43
CA ASP A 214 -2.22 21.03 -14.59
C ASP A 214 -2.21 21.45 -16.08
N ASP A 215 -2.14 22.75 -16.35
CA ASP A 215 -2.09 23.30 -17.72
C ASP A 215 -0.74 23.06 -18.43
N ASN A 216 0.31 22.72 -17.68
CA ASN A 216 1.64 22.43 -18.20
C ASN A 216 1.86 20.92 -18.45
N GLY A 217 0.86 20.08 -18.14
CA GLY A 217 0.95 18.63 -18.26
C GLY A 217 1.67 17.95 -17.08
N GLU A 218 1.89 18.66 -15.97
CA GLU A 218 2.35 18.03 -14.73
C GLU A 218 1.20 17.22 -14.12
N VAL A 219 1.55 16.03 -13.62
CA VAL A 219 0.58 15.09 -13.05
C VAL A 219 0.81 15.00 -11.56
N TYR A 220 -0.22 15.30 -10.79
CA TYR A 220 -0.26 15.14 -9.34
C TYR A 220 -1.13 13.94 -8.99
N LEU A 221 -0.62 13.07 -8.13
CA LEU A 221 -1.32 11.91 -7.60
C LEU A 221 -1.97 12.26 -6.26
N LEU A 222 -3.21 11.83 -6.10
CA LEU A 222 -3.98 11.99 -4.86
C LEU A 222 -3.79 10.75 -4.01
N ALA A 223 -3.21 10.91 -2.82
CA ALA A 223 -2.76 9.81 -1.99
C ALA A 223 -3.41 9.79 -0.61
N ARG A 224 -3.67 8.60 -0.08
CA ARG A 224 -3.92 8.35 1.35
C ARG A 224 -2.93 7.32 1.88
N GLN A 225 -2.66 7.36 3.18
CA GLN A 225 -1.75 6.44 3.86
C GLN A 225 -2.14 6.30 5.34
N GLY A 226 -1.74 5.20 5.99
CA GLY A 226 -2.26 4.81 7.31
C GLY A 226 -1.92 5.71 8.51
N LYS A 227 -1.00 6.68 8.42
CA LYS A 227 -0.54 7.50 9.55
C LYS A 227 -1.33 8.81 9.74
N SER A 228 -2.17 9.20 8.78
CA SER A 228 -2.90 10.47 8.84
C SER A 228 -4.20 10.44 8.04
N ASN A 229 -5.17 11.28 8.41
CA ASN A 229 -6.41 11.44 7.64
C ASN A 229 -6.28 12.41 6.45
N HIS A 230 -5.14 13.08 6.28
CA HIS A 230 -4.94 14.07 5.23
C HIS A 230 -4.70 13.43 3.86
N ILE A 231 -5.25 14.06 2.82
CA ILE A 231 -4.96 13.72 1.42
C ILE A 231 -3.55 14.23 1.09
N GLY A 232 -2.68 13.38 0.54
CA GLY A 232 -1.44 13.77 -0.11
C GLY A 232 -1.71 14.24 -1.54
N ILE A 233 -0.99 15.26 -1.99
CA ILE A 233 -0.97 15.70 -3.39
C ILE A 233 0.49 15.71 -3.79
N TRP A 234 0.90 14.69 -4.52
CA TRP A 234 2.32 14.43 -4.80
C TRP A 234 2.55 14.46 -6.29
N LYS A 235 3.68 15.03 -6.75
CA LYS A 235 4.03 14.88 -8.15
C LYS A 235 4.23 13.41 -8.47
N TYR A 236 3.78 13.01 -9.66
CA TYR A 236 3.97 11.64 -10.14
C TYR A 236 5.47 11.26 -10.11
N SER A 237 6.33 12.18 -10.52
CA SER A 237 7.78 12.01 -10.56
C SER A 237 8.37 11.73 -9.17
N ASP A 238 7.91 12.44 -8.13
CA ASP A 238 8.39 12.27 -6.75
C ASP A 238 8.00 10.89 -6.19
N LEU A 239 6.73 10.49 -6.36
CA LEU A 239 6.28 9.15 -5.93
C LEU A 239 7.01 8.05 -6.71
N SER A 240 7.17 8.21 -8.02
CA SER A 240 7.88 7.24 -8.85
C SER A 240 9.35 7.09 -8.44
N ALA A 241 10.04 8.20 -8.16
CA ALA A 241 11.42 8.14 -7.70
C ALA A 241 11.53 7.51 -6.31
N SER A 242 10.56 7.78 -5.43
CA SER A 242 10.47 7.18 -4.09
C SER A 242 10.21 5.67 -4.15
N ASN A 243 9.28 5.19 -4.99
CA ASN A 243 9.07 3.75 -5.17
C ASN A 243 10.32 3.03 -5.73
N ALA A 244 11.03 3.66 -6.68
CA ALA A 244 12.26 3.12 -7.27
C ALA A 244 13.47 3.12 -6.32
N ASN A 245 13.38 3.82 -5.18
CA ASN A 245 14.47 3.93 -4.20
C ASN A 245 14.37 2.91 -3.05
N LEU A 246 13.34 2.06 -3.02
CA LEU A 246 13.13 1.13 -1.91
C LEU A 246 14.19 0.02 -1.95
N LYS A 247 15.31 0.22 -1.25
CA LYS A 247 16.47 -0.67 -1.35
C LYS A 247 16.69 -1.52 -0.11
N GLN A 248 16.39 -0.97 1.06
CA GLN A 248 16.75 -1.63 2.30
C GLN A 248 15.74 -1.35 3.40
N ILE A 249 15.67 -2.29 4.35
CA ILE A 249 15.00 -2.07 5.62
C ILE A 249 15.82 -1.12 6.50
N ASP A 250 15.15 -0.37 7.36
CA ASP A 250 15.83 0.38 8.43
C ASP A 250 16.61 -0.60 9.31
N PRO A 251 17.93 -0.40 9.54
CA PRO A 251 18.68 -1.21 10.49
C PRO A 251 18.03 -1.26 11.88
N LYS A 252 17.34 -0.19 12.30
CA LYS A 252 16.59 -0.16 13.58
C LYS A 252 15.40 -1.13 13.62
N ARG A 253 14.94 -1.57 12.46
CA ARG A 253 13.86 -2.56 12.29
C ARG A 253 14.39 -3.97 12.05
N CYS A 254 15.71 -4.17 11.89
CA CYS A 254 16.26 -5.53 11.71
C CYS A 254 16.19 -6.37 12.98
N ASP A 255 16.12 -5.75 14.15
CA ASP A 255 15.87 -6.47 15.41
C ASP A 255 14.39 -6.83 15.61
N HIS A 256 13.50 -6.33 14.74
CA HIS A 256 12.09 -6.69 14.80
C HIS A 256 11.88 -8.01 14.08
N ASP A 257 11.08 -8.89 14.68
CA ASP A 257 10.72 -10.16 14.06
C ASP A 257 9.66 -9.92 12.96
N TYR A 258 10.14 -9.48 11.79
CA TYR A 258 9.33 -9.17 10.62
C TYR A 258 9.48 -10.24 9.53
N THR A 259 8.40 -10.47 8.79
CA THR A 259 8.46 -11.26 7.55
C THR A 259 9.07 -10.42 6.44
N ILE A 260 10.30 -10.75 6.03
CA ILE A 260 11.01 -10.10 4.93
C ILE A 260 11.16 -11.10 3.77
N PRO A 261 10.87 -10.72 2.52
CA PRO A 261 11.14 -11.58 1.35
C PRO A 261 12.61 -11.98 1.26
N ASN A 262 12.90 -13.09 0.58
CA ASN A 262 14.27 -13.61 0.46
C ASN A 262 15.23 -12.58 -0.19
N GLY A 263 14.80 -11.86 -1.23
CA GLY A 263 15.56 -10.75 -1.83
C GLY A 263 15.43 -9.40 -1.11
N GLY A 264 14.88 -9.39 0.11
CA GLY A 264 14.74 -8.18 0.92
C GLY A 264 13.63 -7.23 0.46
N ILE A 265 13.69 -5.99 0.95
CA ILE A 265 12.76 -4.90 0.59
C ILE A 265 12.86 -4.56 -0.90
N GLU A 266 14.06 -4.62 -1.47
CA GLU A 266 14.24 -4.29 -2.89
C GLU A 266 13.45 -5.24 -3.78
N GLU A 267 13.64 -6.55 -3.63
CA GLU A 267 12.87 -7.54 -4.39
C GLU A 267 11.37 -7.50 -4.07
N GLY A 268 11.00 -7.19 -2.82
CA GLY A 268 9.60 -7.20 -2.40
C GLY A 268 8.77 -6.00 -2.84
N LEU A 269 9.38 -4.82 -2.96
CA LEU A 269 8.67 -3.53 -3.09
C LEU A 269 9.19 -2.60 -4.20
N CYS A 270 10.49 -2.62 -4.51
CA CYS A 270 11.08 -1.66 -5.44
C CYS A 270 10.47 -1.82 -6.83
N ASN A 271 10.12 -0.71 -7.48
CA ASN A 271 9.52 -0.69 -8.82
C ASN A 271 8.22 -1.51 -8.96
N GLN A 272 7.58 -1.85 -7.84
CA GLN A 272 6.37 -2.65 -7.83
C GLN A 272 5.19 -1.85 -7.32
N TYR A 273 4.00 -2.18 -7.82
CA TYR A 273 2.73 -1.56 -7.47
C TYR A 273 1.56 -2.48 -7.85
N LEU A 274 0.38 -2.22 -7.30
CA LEU A 274 -0.86 -2.88 -7.73
C LEU A 274 -1.83 -1.85 -8.31
N ILE A 275 -2.42 -2.16 -9.47
CA ILE A 275 -3.61 -1.46 -9.96
C ILE A 275 -4.81 -2.30 -9.59
N LEU A 276 -5.79 -1.70 -8.92
CA LEU A 276 -7.02 -2.37 -8.52
C LEU A 276 -8.22 -1.63 -9.11
N LYS A 277 -9.14 -2.39 -9.71
CA LYS A 277 -10.33 -1.87 -10.39
C LYS A 277 -11.55 -2.69 -10.02
N GLN A 278 -12.62 -1.99 -9.63
CA GLN A 278 -13.89 -2.65 -9.33
C GLN A 278 -14.47 -3.26 -10.61
N VAL A 279 -14.89 -4.53 -10.53
CA VAL A 279 -15.68 -5.20 -11.58
C VAL A 279 -17.11 -4.66 -11.50
N LYS A 280 -17.65 -4.21 -12.63
CA LYS A 280 -19.01 -3.68 -12.73
C LYS A 280 -20.02 -4.79 -12.98
#